data_AF-A0A924QAB6-F1
#
_entry.id   AF-A0A924QAB6-F1
#
_cell.length_a   1.000
_cell.length_b   1.000
_cell.length_c   1.000
_cell.angle_alpha   90.00
_cell.angle_beta   90.00
_cell.angle_gamma   90.00
#
_symmetry.space_group_name_H-M   'P 1'
#
loop_
_entity.id
_entity.type
_entity.pdbx_description
1 polymer ?
#
loop_
_entity_poly.entity_id
_entity_poly.type
_entity_poly.pdbx_seq_one_letter_code
_entity_poly.pdbx_strand_id
1 'polypeptide(L)' 'QDFATAMTEFHRDDNAKLGRQSQTWARLPDGWRVVAAHVSVIDV' A
#
# COMPACT_ATOMS: atom_id res chain seq x y z
N GLN A 1 -8.20 5.22 -18.44
CA GLN A 1 -7.34 5.79 -17.39
C GLN A 1 -6.61 4.60 -16.75
N ASP A 2 -5.28 4.53 -16.90
CA ASP A 2 -4.46 3.33 -16.64
C ASP A 2 -3.67 3.43 -15.33
N PHE A 3 -4.25 4.09 -14.34
CA PHE A 3 -3.67 4.29 -13.01
C PHE A 3 -4.72 4.00 -11.93
N ALA A 4 -4.26 3.53 -10.78
CA ALA A 4 -5.11 3.29 -9.61
C ALA A 4 -4.33 3.55 -8.32
N THR A 5 -5.04 3.70 -7.21
CA THR A 5 -4.46 3.72 -5.87
C THR A 5 -5.13 2.65 -5.02
N ALA A 6 -4.35 2.02 -4.14
CA ALA A 6 -4.84 1.06 -3.15
C ALA A 6 -4.31 1.44 -1.77
N MET A 7 -5.20 1.48 -0.79
CA MET A 7 -4.90 1.92 0.58
C MET A 7 -5.48 0.89 1.55
N THR A 8 -4.70 0.49 2.55
CA THR A 8 -5.17 -0.41 3.60
C THR A 8 -4.48 -0.11 4.93
N GLU A 9 -5.15 -0.49 6.00
CA GLU A 9 -4.63 -0.49 7.35
C GLU A 9 -4.46 -1.95 7.80
N PHE A 10 -3.43 -2.22 8.59
CA PHE A 10 -3.13 -3.56 9.06
C PHE A 10 -2.61 -3.56 10.50
N HIS A 11 -2.82 -4.68 11.18
CA HIS A 11 -2.19 -4.99 12.46
C HIS A 11 -1.29 -6.22 12.29
N ARG A 12 -0.26 -6.33 13.13
CA ARG A 12 0.59 -7.54 13.19
C ARG A 12 0.41 -8.17 14.56
N ASP A 13 0.39 -9.50 14.61
CA ASP A 13 0.16 -10.23 15.88
C ASP A 13 1.25 -9.94 16.93
N ASP A 14 2.46 -9.58 16.49
CA ASP A 14 3.62 -9.28 17.33
C ASP A 14 3.76 -7.80 17.72
N ASN A 15 2.85 -6.91 17.27
CA ASN A 15 2.95 -5.48 17.50
C ASN A 15 1.57 -4.78 17.52
N ALA A 16 1.26 -4.11 18.63
CA ALA A 16 0.00 -3.37 18.81
C ALA A 16 -0.11 -2.07 17.99
N LYS A 17 0.96 -1.63 17.32
CA LYS A 17 0.95 -0.41 16.50
C LYS A 17 0.13 -0.58 15.22
N LEU A 18 -0.53 0.50 14.79
CA LEU A 18 -1.30 0.53 13.54
C LEU A 18 -0.36 0.69 12.33
N GLY A 19 -0.46 -0.25 11.39
CA GLY A 19 0.22 -0.21 10.11
C GLY A 19 -0.63 0.43 9.03
N ARG A 20 0.00 1.19 8.13
CA ARG A 20 -0.62 1.78 6.95
C ARG A 20 0.18 1.41 5.71
N GLN A 21 -0.53 1.01 4.65
CA GLN A 21 0.06 0.78 3.34
C GLN A 21 -0.69 1.57 2.28
N SER A 22 0.04 2.35 1.50
CA SER A 22 -0.44 2.99 0.29
C SER A 22 0.35 2.51 -0.92
N GLN A 23 -0.36 2.28 -2.02
CA GLN A 23 0.21 1.87 -3.29
C GLN A 23 -0.37 2.72 -4.42
N THR A 24 0.49 3.14 -5.32
CA THR A 24 0.12 3.69 -6.63
C THR A 24 0.38 2.61 -7.67
N TRP A 25 -0.61 2.39 -8.53
CA TRP A 25 -0.61 1.37 -9.57
C TRP A 25 -0.68 2.00 -10.95
N ALA A 26 0.00 1.38 -11.91
CA ALA A 26 -0.15 1.68 -13.33
C ALA A 26 -0.34 0.39 -14.13
N ARG A 27 -1.11 0.44 -15.22
CA ARG A 27 -1.18 -0.66 -16.20
C ARG A 27 -0.07 -0.46 -17.23
N LEU A 28 0.96 -1.31 -17.15
CA LEU A 28 2.04 -1.41 -18.13
C LEU A 28 1.68 -2.46 -19.21
N PRO A 29 2.47 -2.63 -20.29
CA PRO A 29 2.17 -3.62 -21.34
C PRO A 29 2.00 -5.05 -20.83
N ASP A 30 2.68 -5.39 -19.74
CA ASP A 30 2.67 -6.68 -19.04
C ASP A 30 1.64 -6.73 -17.88
N GLY A 31 0.78 -5.72 -17.76
CA GLY A 31 -0.34 -5.67 -16.83
C GLY A 31 -0.17 -4.67 -15.69
N TRP A 32 -0.99 -4.82 -14.65
CA TRP A 32 -0.97 -3.95 -13.48
C TRP A 32 0.30 -4.17 -12.64
N ARG A 33 0.97 -3.08 -12.27
CA ARG A 33 2.15 -3.06 -11.40
C ARG A 33 2.05 -1.94 -10.37
N VAL A 34 2.57 -2.18 -9.17
CA VAL A 34 2.82 -1.13 -8.17
C VAL A 34 4.03 -0.32 -8.66
N VAL A 35 3.83 0.99 -8.89
CA VAL A 35 4.89 1.90 -9.37
C VAL A 35 5.43 2.78 -8.26
N ALA A 36 4.69 2.92 -7.15
CA ALA A 36 5.15 3.54 -5.92
C ALA A 36 4.43 2.91 -4.74
N ALA A 37 5.12 2.77 -3.61
CA ALA A 37 4.54 2.29 -2.37
C ALA A 37 5.13 3.03 -1.18
N HIS A 38 4.31 3.21 -0.15
CA HIS A 38 4.76 3.68 1.15
C HIS A 38 4.08 2.82 2.23
N VAL A 39 4.91 2.30 3.13
CA VAL A 39 4.47 1.59 4.33
C VAL A 39 4.98 2.34 5.55
N SER A 40 4.10 2.62 6.49
CA SER A 40 4.44 3.21 7.78
C SER A 40 3.75 2.50 8.92
N VAL A 41 4.32 2.64 10.11
CA VAL A 41 3.74 2.16 11.37
C VAL A 41 3.73 3.36 12.31
N ILE A 42 2.58 3.63 12.93
CA ILE A 42 2.42 4.78 13.82
C ILE A 42 2.16 4.33 15.25
N ASP A 43 2.59 5.16 16.20
CA ASP A 43 2.04 5.14 17.55
C ASP A 43 0.68 5.83 17.50
N VAL A 44 -0.33 5.20 18.10
CA VAL A 44 -1.69 5.75 18.25
C VAL A 44 -1.89 6.27 19.66
#